data_AF-A0A820PUJ7-F1
#
_entry.id   AF-A0A820PUJ7-F1
#
_cell.length_a   1.000
_cell.length_b   1.000
_cell.length_c   1.000
_cell.angle_alpha   90.00
_cell.angle_beta   90.00
_cell.angle_gamma   90.00
#
_symmetry.space_group_name_H-M   'P 1'
#
loop_
_entity.id
_entity.type
_entity.pdbx_description
1 polymer ?
#
loop_
_entity_poly.entity_id
_entity_poly.type
_entity_poly.pdbx_seq_one_letter_code
_entity_poly.pdbx_strand_id
1 'polypeptide(L)'
;MKLFDTALNKLPTVREVVWRGVAEDIGKNFTKNQIITWWSISSCSSSVNVIKGFLENQRNSTTFLIEALNGKKVSGYTEHESEDEIILRMGTEFRVKSNALDHPNGSYVVHLIEIDNTDNNHTTLASSINQMQLTTTNQISS
;
A
#
# COMPACT_ATOMS: atom_id res chain seq x y z
N MET A 1 16.23 -8.60 11.38
CA MET A 1 15.31 -8.24 12.47
C MET A 1 14.32 -9.39 12.73
N LYS A 2 14.70 -10.44 13.50
CA LYS A 2 13.88 -11.68 13.63
C LYS A 2 12.74 -11.57 14.65
N LEU A 3 12.95 -10.84 15.74
CA LEU A 3 11.96 -10.73 16.83
C LEU A 3 10.68 -10.02 16.38
N PHE A 4 10.83 -8.85 15.73
CA PHE A 4 9.71 -8.05 15.24
C PHE A 4 8.88 -8.80 14.20
N ASP A 5 9.55 -9.45 13.25
CA ASP A 5 8.87 -10.26 12.23
C ASP A 5 8.09 -11.43 12.84
N THR A 6 8.68 -12.12 13.82
CA THR A 6 8.02 -13.21 14.56
C THR A 6 6.81 -12.72 15.34
N ALA A 7 6.88 -11.52 15.94
CA ALA A 7 5.76 -10.91 16.64
C ALA A 7 4.62 -10.56 15.69
N LEU A 8 4.92 -9.92 14.55
CA LEU A 8 3.91 -9.59 13.54
C LEU A 8 3.22 -10.83 12.95
N ASN A 9 3.92 -11.96 12.85
CA ASN A 9 3.32 -13.23 12.42
C ASN A 9 2.26 -13.78 13.40
N LYS A 10 2.26 -13.34 14.67
CA LYS A 10 1.27 -13.74 15.68
C LYS A 10 0.05 -12.82 15.74
N LEU A 11 0.11 -11.65 15.09
CA LEU A 11 -0.98 -10.69 15.10
C LEU A 11 -2.04 -11.01 14.04
N PRO A 12 -3.31 -10.66 14.30
CA PRO A 12 -4.38 -10.75 13.31
C PRO A 12 -4.02 -10.00 12.03
N THR A 13 -4.20 -10.67 10.88
CA THR A 13 -4.11 -10.03 9.57
C THR A 13 -5.45 -9.39 9.23
N VAL A 14 -5.43 -8.16 8.72
CA VAL A 14 -6.60 -7.40 8.32
C VAL A 14 -6.43 -6.87 6.89
N ARG A 15 -7.55 -6.86 6.16
CA ARG A 15 -7.66 -6.26 4.82
C ARG A 15 -8.57 -5.05 4.94
N GLU A 16 -7.99 -3.86 4.96
CA GLU A 16 -8.72 -2.63 5.17
C GLU A 16 -7.98 -1.41 4.61
N VAL A 17 -8.67 -0.28 4.59
CA VAL A 17 -8.10 1.00 4.22
C VAL A 17 -7.44 1.63 5.43
N VAL A 18 -6.16 1.98 5.31
CA VAL A 18 -5.38 2.62 6.37
C VAL A 18 -4.75 3.91 5.88
N TRP A 19 -4.45 4.78 6.83
CA TRP A 19 -3.88 6.09 6.61
C TRP A 19 -2.50 6.20 7.25
N ARG A 20 -1.59 6.89 6.56
CA ARG A 20 -0.27 7.25 7.10
C ARG A 20 0.06 8.70 6.76
N GLY A 21 0.21 9.53 7.78
CA GLY A 21 0.75 10.88 7.65
C GLY A 21 2.28 10.89 7.72
N VAL A 22 2.92 11.68 6.85
CA VAL A 22 4.36 11.99 6.87
C VAL A 22 4.52 13.50 6.77
N ALA A 23 5.25 14.11 7.71
CA ALA A 23 5.48 15.55 7.77
C ALA A 23 6.55 16.03 6.76
N GLU A 24 6.52 15.47 5.55
CA GLU A 24 7.42 15.82 4.43
C GLU A 24 6.63 15.87 3.12
N ASP A 25 6.98 16.82 2.25
CA ASP A 25 6.46 16.93 0.87
C ASP A 25 7.23 15.99 -0.06
N ILE A 26 6.85 14.72 -0.05
CA ILE A 26 7.36 13.68 -0.95
C ILE A 26 6.31 13.17 -1.93
N GLY A 27 5.04 13.61 -1.80
CA GLY A 27 3.92 13.11 -2.58
C GLY A 27 4.07 13.27 -4.09
N LYS A 28 4.74 14.35 -4.53
CA LYS A 28 5.06 14.60 -5.95
C LYS A 28 5.94 13.53 -6.62
N ASN A 29 6.65 12.72 -5.82
CA ASN A 29 7.53 11.66 -6.34
C ASN A 29 6.75 10.38 -6.71
N PHE A 30 5.45 10.34 -6.45
CA PHE A 30 4.59 9.19 -6.72
C PHE A 30 3.74 9.42 -7.96
N THR A 31 3.97 8.60 -8.98
CA THR A 31 3.27 8.69 -10.26
C THR A 31 2.33 7.50 -10.46
N LYS A 32 1.23 7.70 -11.17
CA LYS A 32 0.26 6.63 -11.44
C LYS A 32 0.94 5.37 -11.98
N ASN A 33 0.51 4.20 -11.49
CA ASN A 33 1.01 2.87 -11.82
C ASN A 33 2.45 2.57 -11.38
N GLN A 34 3.14 3.51 -10.74
CA GLN A 34 4.45 3.23 -10.14
C GLN A 34 4.31 2.12 -9.09
N ILE A 35 5.22 1.15 -9.15
CA ILE A 35 5.38 0.14 -8.12
C ILE A 35 6.43 0.63 -7.14
N ILE A 36 6.12 0.57 -5.85
CA ILE A 36 7.03 0.93 -4.77
C ILE A 36 7.13 -0.23 -3.78
N THR A 37 8.34 -0.45 -3.27
CA THR A 37 8.56 -1.33 -2.13
C THR A 37 8.62 -0.49 -0.87
N TRP A 38 7.78 -0.81 0.11
CA TRP A 38 7.71 -0.10 1.38
C TRP A 38 8.73 -0.67 2.35
N TRP A 39 9.90 -0.05 2.41
CA TRP A 39 11.02 -0.55 3.23
C TRP A 39 10.90 -0.26 4.72
N SER A 40 10.08 0.72 5.09
CA SER A 40 9.89 1.13 6.49
C SER A 40 8.83 0.28 7.17
N ILE A 41 9.10 -0.15 8.39
CA ILE A 41 8.02 -0.51 9.32
C ILE A 41 7.27 0.79 9.62
N SER A 42 5.99 0.84 9.29
CA SER A 42 5.18 2.04 9.47
C SER A 42 3.94 1.72 10.28
N SER A 43 3.71 2.55 11.30
CA SER A 43 2.44 2.61 12.01
C SER A 43 1.44 3.42 11.18
N CYS A 44 0.28 2.81 10.94
CA CYS A 44 -0.84 3.38 10.21
C CYS A 44 -2.09 3.32 11.10
N SER A 45 -3.10 4.10 10.74
CA SER A 45 -4.37 4.14 11.45
C SER A 45 -5.52 3.90 10.47
N SER A 46 -6.50 3.07 10.82
CA SER A 46 -7.78 3.04 10.10
C SER A 46 -8.78 4.08 10.61
N SER A 47 -8.44 4.84 11.65
CA SER A 47 -9.26 5.89 12.23
C SER A 47 -9.18 7.19 11.42
N VAL A 48 -10.32 7.59 10.86
CA VAL A 48 -10.46 8.88 10.15
C VAL A 48 -10.19 10.07 11.08
N ASN A 49 -10.49 9.95 12.38
CA ASN A 49 -10.27 11.02 13.34
C ASN A 49 -8.78 11.31 13.56
N VAL A 50 -7.95 10.26 13.61
CA VAL A 50 -6.49 10.39 13.74
C VAL A 50 -5.91 11.12 12.53
N ILE A 51 -6.27 10.67 11.32
CA ILE A 51 -5.73 11.31 10.11
C ILE A 51 -6.28 12.73 9.90
N LYS A 52 -7.52 12.99 10.30
CA LYS A 52 -8.09 14.34 10.30
C LYS A 52 -7.26 15.28 11.19
N GLY A 53 -6.92 14.87 12.41
CA GLY A 53 -6.06 15.63 13.29
C GLY A 53 -4.66 15.88 12.72
N PHE A 54 -4.08 14.90 12.01
CA PHE A 54 -2.82 15.09 11.30
C PHE A 54 -2.97 16.15 10.18
N LEU A 55 -3.99 16.04 9.34
CA LEU A 55 -4.22 16.95 8.20
C LEU A 55 -4.47 18.40 8.65
N GLU A 56 -5.21 18.61 9.73
CA GLU A 56 -5.53 19.94 10.27
C GLU A 56 -4.28 20.68 10.79
N ASN A 57 -3.28 19.93 11.27
CA ASN A 57 -2.09 20.49 11.91
C ASN A 57 -0.84 20.54 11.01
N GLN A 58 -0.93 20.05 9.77
CA GLN A 58 0.23 19.88 8.90
C GLN A 58 0.11 20.68 7.59
N ARG A 59 1.27 21.09 7.08
CA ARG A 59 1.48 21.75 5.78
C ARG A 59 2.70 21.14 5.11
N ASN A 60 2.79 21.23 3.79
CA ASN A 60 3.90 20.65 3.03
C ASN A 60 4.17 19.19 3.45
N SER A 61 3.10 18.40 3.53
CA SER A 61 3.09 17.05 4.09
C SER A 61 2.52 16.04 3.10
N THR A 62 2.79 14.76 3.30
CA THR A 62 2.23 13.69 2.46
C THR A 62 1.36 12.77 3.30
N THR A 63 0.13 12.54 2.84
CA THR A 63 -0.78 11.56 3.43
C THR A 63 -0.95 10.39 2.47
N PHE A 64 -0.67 9.19 2.94
CA PHE A 64 -0.91 7.97 2.18
C PHE A 64 -2.28 7.40 2.56
N LEU A 65 -3.10 7.19 1.54
CA LEU A 65 -4.32 6.38 1.58
C LEU A 65 -3.96 4.99 1.05
N ILE A 66 -4.04 3.96 1.89
CA ILE A 66 -3.49 2.65 1.58
C ILE A 66 -4.60 1.59 1.66
N GLU A 67 -4.91 0.94 0.55
CA GLU A 67 -5.71 -0.29 0.53
C GLU A 67 -4.79 -1.47 0.89
N ALA A 68 -4.74 -1.83 2.18
CA ALA A 68 -3.87 -2.87 2.70
C ALA A 68 -4.55 -4.26 2.61
N LEU A 69 -3.79 -5.26 2.22
CA LEU A 69 -4.19 -6.67 2.18
C LEU A 69 -3.65 -7.46 3.37
N ASN A 70 -2.44 -7.11 3.84
CA ASN A 70 -1.72 -7.85 4.87
C ASN A 70 -1.39 -6.99 6.11
N GLY A 71 -2.25 -6.01 6.42
CA GLY A 71 -2.09 -5.17 7.62
C GLY A 71 -2.11 -6.02 8.89
N LYS A 72 -1.33 -5.63 9.90
CA LYS A 72 -1.29 -6.30 11.21
C LYS A 72 -1.91 -5.43 12.28
N LYS A 73 -3.07 -5.85 12.77
CA LYS A 73 -3.77 -5.13 13.85
C LYS A 73 -3.06 -5.36 15.17
N VAL A 74 -2.72 -4.28 15.87
CA VAL A 74 -1.99 -4.32 17.16
C VAL A 74 -2.87 -3.97 18.37
N SER A 75 -4.20 -3.93 18.20
CA SER A 75 -5.16 -3.71 19.29
C SER A 75 -4.91 -4.64 20.48
N GLY A 76 -4.93 -4.12 21.71
CA GLY A 76 -4.58 -4.83 22.94
C GLY A 76 -3.08 -4.83 23.28
N TYR A 77 -2.24 -4.29 22.39
CA TYR A 77 -0.79 -4.15 22.58
C TYR A 77 -0.28 -2.71 22.30
N THR A 78 -1.18 -1.78 21.98
CA THR A 78 -0.84 -0.37 21.73
C THR A 78 -1.13 0.48 22.96
N GLU A 79 -0.34 1.53 23.17
CA GLU A 79 -0.57 2.52 24.24
C GLU A 79 -1.80 3.40 23.93
N HIS A 80 -2.18 3.50 22.65
CA HIS A 80 -3.23 4.39 22.15
C HIS A 80 -4.33 3.60 21.41
N GLU A 81 -5.16 2.86 22.15
CA GLU A 81 -6.22 2.02 21.56
C GLU A 81 -7.19 2.77 20.63
N SER A 82 -7.38 4.08 20.85
CA SER A 82 -8.22 4.93 20.00
C SER A 82 -7.66 5.18 18.59
N GLU A 83 -6.40 4.82 18.34
CA GLU A 83 -5.76 5.04 17.05
C GLU A 83 -6.05 3.94 16.01
N ASP A 84 -6.70 2.84 16.40
CA ASP A 84 -6.93 1.68 15.53
C ASP A 84 -5.66 1.32 14.73
N GLU A 85 -4.57 1.14 15.46
CA GLU A 85 -3.23 1.03 14.89
C GLU A 85 -3.06 -0.28 14.10
N ILE A 86 -2.48 -0.13 12.90
CA ILE A 86 -2.21 -1.19 11.95
C ILE A 86 -0.77 -1.04 11.45
N ILE A 87 -0.01 -2.13 11.56
CA ILE A 87 1.38 -2.17 11.09
C ILE A 87 1.43 -2.74 9.67
N LEU A 88 2.10 -2.02 8.77
CA LEU A 88 2.52 -2.54 7.46
C LEU A 88 3.91 -3.16 7.57
N ARG A 89 4.09 -4.33 6.95
CA ARG A 89 5.38 -5.03 6.95
C ARG A 89 6.37 -4.32 6.02
N MET A 90 7.65 -4.41 6.38
CA MET A 90 8.70 -4.05 5.43
C MET A 90 8.68 -5.00 4.23
N GLY A 91 8.99 -4.46 3.05
CA GLY A 91 8.98 -5.25 1.82
C GLY A 91 7.59 -5.42 1.20
N THR A 92 6.53 -4.87 1.80
CA THR A 92 5.21 -4.82 1.16
C THR A 92 5.30 -3.98 -0.11
N GLU A 93 4.77 -4.51 -1.21
CA GLU A 93 4.73 -3.81 -2.50
C GLU A 93 3.39 -3.14 -2.70
N PHE A 94 3.44 -1.90 -3.19
CA PHE A 94 2.27 -1.12 -3.49
C PHE A 94 2.32 -0.60 -4.91
N ARG A 95 1.14 -0.47 -5.51
CA ARG A 95 0.93 0.27 -6.74
C ARG A 95 0.28 1.60 -6.43
N VAL A 96 0.83 2.67 -6.99
CA VAL A 96 0.20 3.99 -6.97
C VAL A 96 -1.03 3.96 -7.89
N LYS A 97 -2.23 4.14 -7.33
CA LYS A 97 -3.51 4.01 -8.06
C LYS A 97 -3.73 5.15 -9.05
N SER A 98 -3.35 6.36 -8.66
CA SER A 98 -3.54 7.59 -9.41
C SER A 98 -2.40 8.56 -9.12
N ASN A 99 -2.25 9.60 -9.96
CA ASN A 99 -1.35 10.69 -9.62
C ASN A 99 -1.76 11.29 -8.26
N ALA A 100 -0.77 11.76 -7.51
CA ALA A 100 -1.01 12.37 -6.21
C ALA A 100 -1.97 13.56 -6.33
N LEU A 101 -2.89 13.67 -5.38
CA LEU A 101 -3.77 14.82 -5.25
C LEU A 101 -3.02 15.90 -4.47
N ASP A 102 -2.78 17.05 -5.07
CA ASP A 102 -2.20 18.21 -4.40
C ASP A 102 -3.27 19.02 -3.68
N HIS A 103 -2.87 19.68 -2.60
CA HIS A 103 -3.71 20.59 -1.83
C HIS A 103 -3.05 21.98 -1.79
N PRO A 104 -3.82 23.08 -1.79
CA PRO A 104 -3.27 24.45 -1.83
C PRO A 104 -2.29 24.82 -0.70
N ASN A 105 -2.26 24.05 0.39
CA ASN A 105 -1.32 24.22 1.50
C ASN A 105 0.04 23.51 1.28
N GLY A 106 0.29 23.00 0.07
CA GLY A 106 1.51 22.28 -0.31
C GLY A 106 1.53 20.80 0.11
N SER A 107 0.44 20.29 0.67
CA SER A 107 0.34 18.87 1.03
C SER A 107 -0.17 18.01 -0.13
N TYR A 108 0.13 16.71 -0.08
CA TYR A 108 -0.28 15.73 -1.07
C TYR A 108 -1.02 14.55 -0.43
N VAL A 109 -1.96 13.96 -1.18
CA VAL A 109 -2.54 12.65 -0.89
C VAL A 109 -2.10 11.65 -1.97
N VAL A 110 -1.49 10.55 -1.54
CA VAL A 110 -1.03 9.45 -2.41
C VAL A 110 -1.88 8.22 -2.14
N HIS A 111 -2.52 7.68 -3.19
CA HIS A 111 -3.34 6.48 -3.09
C HIS A 111 -2.54 5.25 -3.50
N LEU A 112 -2.32 4.34 -2.55
CA LEU A 112 -1.62 3.08 -2.71
C LEU A 112 -2.59 1.90 -2.61
N ILE A 113 -2.35 0.87 -3.43
CA ILE A 113 -3.01 -0.43 -3.33
C ILE A 113 -1.92 -1.48 -3.13
N GLU A 114 -2.01 -2.26 -2.06
CA GLU A 114 -1.09 -3.36 -1.83
C GLU A 114 -1.24 -4.43 -2.91
N ILE A 115 -0.11 -4.95 -3.38
CA ILE A 115 -0.06 -6.00 -4.39
C ILE A 115 -0.09 -7.35 -3.67
N ASP A 116 -1.03 -8.21 -4.08
CA ASP A 116 -1.10 -9.56 -3.55
C ASP A 116 -0.01 -10.44 -4.17
N ASN A 117 1.08 -10.64 -3.43
CA ASN A 117 2.20 -11.48 -3.85
C ASN A 117 1.95 -12.98 -3.60
N THR A 118 0.77 -13.37 -3.11
CA THR A 118 0.41 -14.79 -2.97
C THR A 118 0.08 -15.46 -4.32
N ASP A 119 -0.08 -14.67 -5.39
CA ASP A 119 -0.39 -15.12 -6.75
C ASP A 119 0.83 -15.24 -7.70
N ASN A 120 2.04 -15.44 -7.17
CA ASN A 120 3.22 -15.72 -8.00
C ASN A 120 3.15 -17.07 -8.76
N ASN A 121 2.05 -17.81 -8.65
CA ASN A 121 1.78 -19.02 -9.45
C ASN A 121 0.81 -18.79 -10.62
N HIS A 122 0.24 -17.58 -10.82
CA HIS A 122 -0.75 -17.35 -11.89
C HIS A 122 -0.21 -16.59 -13.12
N THR A 123 0.98 -15.99 -13.03
CA THR A 123 1.61 -15.28 -14.17
C THR A 123 2.10 -16.20 -15.29
N THR A 124 2.16 -17.53 -15.05
CA THR A 124 2.51 -18.53 -16.07
C THR A 124 1.34 -18.86 -17.02
N LEU A 125 0.08 -18.67 -16.58
CA LEU A 125 -1.09 -19.01 -17.42
C LEU A 125 -1.41 -17.91 -18.44
N ALA A 126 -1.34 -16.63 -18.06
CA ALA A 126 -1.63 -15.53 -18.97
C ALA A 126 -0.58 -15.40 -20.10
N SER A 127 0.68 -15.69 -19.80
CA SER A 127 1.76 -15.73 -20.78
C SER A 127 1.66 -16.93 -21.72
N SER A 128 1.19 -18.08 -21.24
CA SER A 128 0.93 -19.27 -22.06
C SER A 128 -0.25 -19.08 -23.03
N ILE A 129 -1.31 -18.39 -22.61
CA ILE A 129 -2.49 -18.13 -23.46
C ILE A 129 -2.14 -17.18 -24.62
N ASN A 130 -1.35 -16.13 -24.36
CA ASN A 130 -0.89 -15.21 -25.41
C ASN A 130 0.08 -15.88 -26.40
N GLN A 131 0.93 -16.80 -25.94
CA GLN A 131 1.78 -17.57 -26.86
C GLN A 131 0.97 -18.52 -27.74
N MET A 132 -0.08 -19.18 -27.22
CA MET A 132 -0.91 -20.10 -28.02
C MET A 132 -1.69 -19.38 -29.13
N GLN A 133 -2.23 -18.18 -28.86
CA GLN A 133 -2.99 -17.41 -29.85
C GLN A 133 -2.11 -16.83 -30.99
N LEU A 134 -0.85 -16.48 -30.72
CA LEU A 134 0.05 -15.99 -31.77
C LEU A 134 0.46 -17.10 -32.74
N THR A 135 0.61 -18.35 -32.28
CA THR A 135 1.03 -19.46 -33.16
C THR A 135 -0.08 -19.95 -34.08
N THR A 136 -1.36 -19.81 -33.71
CA THR A 136 -2.48 -20.28 -34.55
C THR A 136 -2.82 -19.34 -35.70
N THR A 137 -2.37 -18.08 -35.67
CA THR A 137 -2.82 -17.05 -36.64
C THR A 137 -1.92 -16.94 -37.89
N ASN A 138 -0.74 -17.57 -37.91
CA ASN A 138 0.23 -17.47 -39.01
C ASN A 138 0.19 -18.62 -40.04
N GLN A 139 -0.94 -19.32 -40.17
CA GLN A 139 -1.09 -20.47 -41.07
C GLN A 139 -2.32 -20.36 -41.99
N ILE A 140 -2.74 -19.16 -42.43
CA ILE A 140 -3.68 -19.06 -43.56
C ILE A 140 -3.41 -17.79 -44.38
N SER A 141 -2.60 -17.94 -45.43
CA SER A 141 -2.72 -17.13 -46.65
C SER A 141 -1.88 -17.79 -47.75
N SER A 142 -2.57 -18.57 -48.59
CA SER A 142 -2.13 -19.00 -49.92
C SER A 142 -2.66 -18.01 -50.96
#